data_AF-A0A835UD79-F1
#
_entry.id   AF-A0A835UD79-F1
#
_cell.length_a   1.000
_cell.length_b   1.000
_cell.length_c   1.000
_cell.angle_alpha   90.00
_cell.angle_beta   90.00
_cell.angle_gamma   90.00
#
_symmetry.space_group_name_H-M   'P 1'
#
loop_
_entity.id
_entity.type
_entity.pdbx_description
1 polymer ?
#
loop_
_entity_poly.entity_id
_entity_poly.type
_entity_poly.pdbx_seq_one_letter_code
_entity_poly.pdbx_strand_id
1 'polypeptide(L)'
;MKANQALYPEKQFGVQKARTTNGIPSRSPHPLAMAKARKPQVRTIASVGSSQCLQCGQGLERRGRADGRPHQPQHHAYPSPEAFPCAALDHRLPHCHGQRPHTITRKPLDFEQVDRECNWDDQILLTTLIFYTMNAIFPWASHLPWWNTKGVVLLALIHMGPVEFIYYWFHRALHHHLLYSRYHSHHHASVVTQPITSVIHPFAEELAYFVLFSIPLITIAVTGTGSVTAMAGYLMFIDFMNYLGHCNFEVVPNWLFDVFPLLKYLMYTPSFHSLHHTQFRTNYCLFMPLYDFIYGTVDKSSKKLYQSCIVGIEEAPDVVHLTHMTNLESIYHLRMGSASLSSKPYSPKWYMWLLWPLTLASLLVTLLCGSIFIVEKNRMKKLVVETWAIPRFSFQYKRPSQRVVINGFIEKAVLDAEKAGAKMITFGLLNQGDELNAYGKLYIQNNPQLKIKIVDGTSLAAAVVLNSIPKGTKQALLWEAFPRCLVL
;
A
#
# COMPACT_ATOMS: atom_id res chain seq x y z
N MET A 1 -21.27 41.80 24.47
CA MET A 1 -21.53 41.07 25.73
C MET A 1 -20.81 39.73 25.67
N LYS A 2 -19.83 39.51 26.56
CA LYS A 2 -19.10 38.24 26.71
C LYS A 2 -20.01 37.22 27.41
N ALA A 3 -20.04 35.98 26.94
CA ALA A 3 -20.44 34.84 27.78
C ALA A 3 -19.85 33.52 27.22
N ASN A 4 -18.76 33.11 27.89
CA ASN A 4 -18.30 31.77 28.25
C ASN A 4 -18.54 30.56 27.32
N GLN A 5 -17.42 30.09 26.76
CA GLN A 5 -17.18 28.68 26.43
C GLN A 5 -17.14 27.83 27.71
N ALA A 6 -17.99 26.82 27.79
CA ALA A 6 -17.87 25.72 28.76
C ALA A 6 -17.44 24.46 28.00
N LEU A 7 -16.20 24.04 28.25
CA LEU A 7 -15.67 22.71 27.93
C LEU A 7 -16.36 21.66 28.81
N TYR A 8 -16.88 20.60 28.22
CA TYR A 8 -17.19 19.35 28.94
C TYR A 8 -16.76 18.11 28.12
N PRO A 9 -16.39 17.00 28.78
CA PRO A 9 -15.37 16.06 28.32
C PRO A 9 -15.91 14.83 27.59
N GLU A 10 -15.00 14.13 26.92
CA GLU A 10 -15.15 12.81 26.31
C GLU A 10 -15.83 11.81 27.26
N LYS A 11 -17.00 11.29 26.86
CA LYS A 11 -17.56 10.07 27.44
C LYS A 11 -17.13 8.87 26.58
N GLN A 12 -16.18 8.10 27.12
CA GLN A 12 -15.93 6.72 26.71
C GLN A 12 -17.18 5.88 26.98
N PHE A 13 -17.78 5.31 25.93
CA PHE A 13 -18.83 4.31 26.08
C PHE A 13 -18.21 2.96 26.43
N GLY A 14 -18.16 2.66 27.73
CA GLY A 14 -17.89 1.32 28.25
C GLY A 14 -19.13 0.43 28.09
N VAL A 15 -18.96 -0.70 27.40
CA VAL A 15 -19.98 -1.76 27.28
C VAL A 15 -20.11 -2.46 28.64
N GLN A 16 -21.18 -2.15 29.38
CA GLN A 16 -21.56 -2.90 30.58
C GLN A 16 -22.18 -4.24 30.18
N LYS A 17 -21.56 -5.35 30.60
CA LYS A 17 -22.18 -6.69 30.62
C LYS A 17 -23.21 -6.75 31.74
N ALA A 18 -24.47 -6.95 31.39
CA ALA A 18 -25.54 -7.23 32.34
C ALA A 18 -25.36 -8.62 32.99
N ARG A 19 -25.38 -8.64 34.33
CA ARG A 19 -25.57 -9.82 35.16
C ARG A 19 -27.08 -10.10 35.26
N THR A 20 -27.50 -11.33 34.98
CA THR A 20 -28.80 -11.87 35.39
C THR A 20 -28.59 -13.12 36.25
N THR A 21 -29.42 -13.21 37.28
CA THR A 21 -29.41 -14.18 38.39
C THR A 21 -30.30 -15.40 38.13
N ASN A 22 -29.79 -16.58 38.51
CA ASN A 22 -30.38 -17.85 38.98
C ASN A 22 -31.82 -18.29 38.61
N GLY A 23 -31.94 -19.57 38.17
CA GLY A 23 -33.18 -20.37 38.30
C GLY A 23 -33.29 -21.71 37.54
N ILE A 24 -32.73 -22.79 38.12
CA ILE A 24 -33.17 -24.23 38.11
C ILE A 24 -32.98 -25.11 36.83
N PRO A 25 -32.57 -26.41 36.96
CA PRO A 25 -31.93 -27.18 35.89
C PRO A 25 -32.82 -28.25 35.23
N SER A 26 -32.60 -28.55 33.95
CA SER A 26 -33.11 -29.77 33.33
C SER A 26 -32.18 -30.34 32.24
N ARG A 27 -31.67 -31.55 32.54
CA ARG A 27 -31.24 -32.68 31.69
C ARG A 27 -30.60 -32.43 30.31
N SER A 28 -29.37 -32.95 30.20
CA SER A 28 -28.58 -33.18 28.99
C SER A 28 -29.23 -34.14 27.99
N PRO A 29 -28.87 -34.02 26.71
CA PRO A 29 -28.18 -35.12 26.03
C PRO A 29 -26.88 -34.68 25.33
N HIS A 30 -25.99 -35.65 25.16
CA HIS A 30 -24.63 -35.58 24.61
C HIS A 30 -24.47 -34.77 23.30
N PRO A 31 -23.36 -34.04 23.11
CA PRO A 31 -23.01 -33.41 21.83
C PRO A 31 -22.23 -34.36 20.91
N LEU A 32 -22.59 -34.37 19.62
CA LEU A 32 -21.72 -34.84 18.54
C LEU A 32 -20.45 -33.95 18.49
N ALA A 33 -19.29 -34.59 18.58
CA ALA A 33 -18.00 -33.96 18.44
C ALA A 33 -17.75 -33.58 16.96
N MET A 34 -17.73 -32.27 16.67
CA MET A 34 -17.10 -31.72 15.46
C MET A 34 -15.77 -31.08 15.89
N ALA A 35 -14.68 -31.57 15.31
CA ALA A 35 -13.32 -31.19 15.65
C ALA A 35 -13.07 -29.68 15.46
N LYS A 36 -12.69 -29.00 16.54
CA LYS A 36 -12.11 -27.65 16.47
C LYS A 36 -10.72 -27.75 15.84
N ALA A 37 -10.57 -27.22 14.62
CA ALA A 37 -9.26 -26.92 14.05
C ALA A 37 -8.49 -25.95 14.97
N ARG A 38 -7.27 -26.33 15.35
CA ARG A 38 -6.35 -25.50 16.15
C ARG A 38 -5.97 -24.25 15.35
N LYS A 39 -6.23 -23.06 15.90
CA LYS A 39 -5.62 -21.80 15.45
C LYS A 39 -4.09 -21.90 15.58
N PRO A 40 -3.29 -21.46 14.58
CA PRO A 40 -1.86 -21.32 14.77
C PRO A 40 -1.59 -20.15 15.73
N GLN A 41 -0.86 -20.42 16.82
CA GLN A 41 -0.35 -19.39 17.71
C GLN A 41 0.76 -18.62 17.01
N VAL A 42 0.50 -17.37 16.63
CA VAL A 42 1.54 -16.40 16.28
C VAL A 42 2.20 -15.97 17.59
N ARG A 43 3.42 -16.46 17.85
CA ARG A 43 4.24 -15.99 18.98
C ARG A 43 4.84 -14.63 18.63
N THR A 44 4.34 -13.60 19.29
CA THR A 44 4.99 -12.29 19.37
C THR A 44 6.31 -12.44 20.12
N ILE A 45 7.46 -12.19 19.48
CA ILE A 45 8.74 -12.04 20.18
C ILE A 45 8.89 -10.56 20.55
N ALA A 46 8.58 -10.25 21.80
CA ALA A 46 9.07 -9.07 22.47
C ALA A 46 10.30 -9.50 23.30
N SER A 47 11.44 -8.85 23.09
CA SER A 47 12.44 -8.74 24.17
C SER A 47 13.16 -7.40 24.09
N VAL A 48 12.77 -6.53 25.03
CA VAL A 48 13.63 -5.51 25.62
C VAL A 48 14.64 -6.23 26.50
N GLY A 49 15.91 -5.84 26.47
CA GLY A 49 16.93 -6.42 27.35
C GLY A 49 18.34 -5.88 27.06
N SER A 50 18.70 -4.83 27.80
CA SER A 50 20.04 -4.29 27.97
C SER A 50 21.01 -5.28 28.61
N SER A 51 22.26 -5.36 28.11
CA SER A 51 23.48 -5.64 28.90
C SER A 51 24.69 -5.57 27.96
N GLN A 52 25.50 -4.51 28.09
CA GLN A 52 26.83 -4.50 28.73
C GLN A 52 27.97 -4.94 27.82
N CYS A 53 28.84 -3.96 27.52
CA CYS A 53 30.23 -4.14 27.13
C CYS A 53 30.90 -5.26 27.92
N LEU A 54 31.61 -6.13 27.21
CA LEU A 54 32.72 -6.90 27.78
C LEU A 54 33.88 -6.84 26.80
N GLN A 55 34.85 -5.97 27.14
CA GLN A 55 36.24 -6.15 26.76
C GLN A 55 36.67 -7.57 27.16
N CYS A 56 37.29 -8.28 26.23
CA CYS A 56 38.23 -9.33 26.62
C CYS A 56 39.40 -9.29 25.64
N GLY A 57 40.41 -8.51 26.00
CA GLY A 57 41.76 -8.80 25.58
C GLY A 57 42.26 -10.00 26.39
N GLN A 58 42.73 -11.04 25.72
CA GLN A 58 43.73 -11.94 26.27
C GLN A 58 44.69 -12.32 25.14
N GLY A 59 45.95 -11.93 25.35
CA GLY A 59 47.06 -12.36 24.53
C GLY A 59 47.31 -13.85 24.69
N LEU A 60 47.74 -14.46 23.60
CA LEU A 60 48.45 -15.73 23.63
C LEU A 60 49.65 -15.58 22.70
N GLU A 61 50.79 -15.26 23.31
CA GLU A 61 52.10 -15.47 22.74
C GLU A 61 52.26 -16.97 22.43
N ARG A 62 52.52 -17.31 21.16
CA ARG A 62 53.27 -18.51 20.82
C ARG A 62 54.35 -18.15 19.82
N ARG A 63 55.59 -18.19 20.31
CA ARG A 63 56.82 -18.18 19.52
C ARG A 63 56.82 -19.39 18.57
N GLY A 64 56.93 -19.11 17.28
CA GLY A 64 57.27 -20.07 16.25
C GLY A 64 58.12 -19.36 15.20
N ARG A 65 59.44 -19.54 15.28
CA ARG A 65 60.41 -19.11 14.26
C ARG A 65 60.17 -19.94 13.00
N ALA A 66 59.92 -19.27 11.87
CA ALA A 66 60.16 -19.83 10.55
C ALA A 66 60.53 -18.68 9.61
N ASP A 67 61.74 -18.78 9.06
CA ASP A 67 62.32 -17.87 8.09
C ASP A 67 61.48 -17.78 6.82
N GLY A 68 61.23 -16.55 6.34
CA GLY A 68 60.55 -16.30 5.07
C GLY A 68 60.50 -14.80 4.77
N ARG A 69 61.14 -14.40 3.66
CA ARG A 69 61.34 -13.01 3.20
C ARG A 69 60.02 -12.21 3.11
N PRO A 70 60.06 -10.88 3.30
CA PRO A 70 58.85 -10.05 3.22
C PRO A 70 58.41 -9.85 1.76
N HIS A 71 57.23 -10.36 1.41
CA HIS A 71 56.49 -9.91 0.24
C HIS A 71 55.74 -8.61 0.59
N GLN A 72 56.11 -7.51 -0.07
CA GLN A 72 55.35 -6.27 -0.10
C GLN A 72 53.94 -6.52 -0.66
N PRO A 73 52.86 -6.02 -0.04
CA PRO A 73 51.56 -5.94 -0.69
C PRO A 73 51.59 -4.79 -1.71
N GLN A 74 51.34 -5.12 -2.97
CA GLN A 74 51.17 -4.15 -4.04
C GLN A 74 49.94 -3.28 -3.75
N HIS A 75 50.17 -1.98 -3.61
CA HIS A 75 49.13 -0.95 -3.67
C HIS A 75 48.51 -0.97 -5.08
N HIS A 76 47.32 -1.53 -5.23
CA HIS A 76 46.49 -1.21 -6.38
C HIS A 76 45.92 0.19 -6.18
N ALA A 77 46.55 1.16 -6.85
CA ALA A 77 46.04 2.51 -6.99
C ALA A 77 44.69 2.47 -7.72
N TYR A 78 43.67 3.07 -7.11
CA TYR A 78 42.43 3.42 -7.79
C TYR A 78 42.75 4.43 -8.90
N PRO A 79 42.34 4.22 -10.16
CA PRO A 79 42.41 5.28 -11.15
C PRO A 79 41.40 6.38 -10.78
N SER A 80 41.88 7.61 -10.71
CA SER A 80 41.07 8.82 -10.65
C SER A 80 40.09 8.86 -11.84
N PRO A 81 38.79 9.06 -11.63
CA PRO A 81 37.87 9.20 -12.76
C PRO A 81 38.05 10.59 -13.38
N GLU A 82 38.63 10.60 -14.58
CA GLU A 82 38.49 11.72 -15.50
C GLU A 82 36.99 11.99 -15.73
N ALA A 83 36.59 13.23 -15.47
CA ALA A 83 35.24 13.72 -15.67
C ALA A 83 34.89 13.66 -17.17
N PHE A 84 34.01 12.75 -17.55
CA PHE A 84 33.29 12.82 -18.82
C PHE A 84 31.82 13.23 -18.57
N PRO A 85 31.31 14.25 -19.28
CA PRO A 85 30.04 14.87 -18.98
C PRO A 85 28.88 14.08 -19.58
N CYS A 86 28.24 13.21 -18.80
CA CYS A 86 26.87 12.76 -19.07
C CYS A 86 25.86 13.69 -18.38
N ALA A 87 25.98 14.99 -18.63
CA ALA A 87 25.07 16.01 -18.14
C ALA A 87 24.30 16.63 -19.33
N ALA A 88 23.45 15.85 -20.00
CA ALA A 88 22.61 16.39 -21.08
C ALA A 88 21.43 15.49 -21.43
N LEU A 89 20.64 14.99 -20.47
CA LEU A 89 19.32 14.39 -20.78
C LEU A 89 18.33 14.28 -19.60
N ASP A 90 18.54 14.98 -18.48
CA ASP A 90 17.78 14.79 -17.23
C ASP A 90 16.81 15.92 -16.85
N HIS A 91 16.16 16.57 -17.83
CA HIS A 91 15.24 17.70 -17.53
C HIS A 91 13.80 17.56 -18.04
N ARG A 92 13.36 16.39 -18.53
CA ARG A 92 12.00 16.24 -19.07
C ARG A 92 11.27 14.93 -18.75
N LEU A 93 11.59 14.28 -17.63
CA LEU A 93 10.75 13.21 -17.09
C LEU A 93 10.27 13.62 -15.69
N PRO A 94 8.96 13.52 -15.39
CA PRO A 94 8.46 13.82 -14.06
C PRO A 94 9.21 12.95 -13.05
N HIS A 95 9.83 13.58 -12.06
CA HIS A 95 10.46 12.89 -10.94
C HIS A 95 9.41 11.95 -10.33
N CYS A 96 9.61 10.64 -10.49
CA CYS A 96 8.75 9.60 -9.93
C CYS A 96 9.02 9.44 -8.42
N HIS A 97 9.16 10.54 -7.68
CA HIS A 97 9.18 10.50 -6.23
C HIS A 97 7.78 10.08 -5.77
N GLY A 98 7.66 8.83 -5.32
CA GLY A 98 6.41 8.29 -4.81
C GLY A 98 5.79 9.20 -3.73
N GLN A 99 4.62 9.75 -4.04
CA GLN A 99 3.48 10.06 -3.17
C GLN A 99 3.73 10.54 -1.71
N ARG A 100 4.78 11.33 -1.44
CA ARG A 100 5.00 11.93 -0.10
C ARG A 100 3.88 12.89 0.37
N PRO A 101 3.33 13.79 -0.46
CA PRO A 101 2.49 14.87 0.06
C PRO A 101 1.00 14.51 0.20
N HIS A 102 0.50 13.49 -0.50
CA HIS A 102 -0.93 13.37 -0.76
C HIS A 102 -1.71 12.38 0.12
N THR A 103 -1.08 11.69 1.07
CA THR A 103 -1.78 10.77 1.96
C THR A 103 -2.78 11.51 2.87
N ILE A 104 -4.02 11.02 2.91
CA ILE A 104 -5.12 11.66 3.66
C ILE A 104 -5.08 11.21 5.12
N THR A 105 -5.25 9.92 5.37
CA THR A 105 -5.20 9.32 6.71
C THR A 105 -3.84 8.64 6.95
N ARG A 106 -3.17 9.04 8.02
CA ARG A 106 -1.83 8.53 8.42
C ARG A 106 -1.89 7.42 9.47
N LYS A 107 -3.09 6.99 9.85
CA LYS A 107 -3.25 5.88 10.78
C LYS A 107 -2.69 4.61 10.13
N PRO A 108 -2.02 3.73 10.89
CA PRO A 108 -1.64 2.43 10.37
C PRO A 108 -2.89 1.63 10.01
N LEU A 109 -2.78 0.80 8.98
CA LEU A 109 -3.83 -0.15 8.64
C LEU A 109 -3.89 -1.23 9.73
N ASP A 110 -5.07 -1.47 10.27
CA ASP A 110 -5.27 -2.45 11.33
C ASP A 110 -5.40 -3.88 10.77
N PHE A 111 -4.92 -4.88 11.52
CA PHE A 111 -4.98 -6.27 11.08
C PHE A 111 -6.42 -6.77 10.96
N GLU A 112 -7.33 -6.34 11.87
CA GLU A 112 -8.74 -6.72 11.75
C GLU A 112 -9.39 -6.08 10.52
N GLN A 113 -8.94 -4.89 10.11
CA GLN A 113 -9.38 -4.30 8.85
C GLN A 113 -8.91 -5.13 7.65
N VAL A 114 -7.63 -5.51 7.61
CA VAL A 114 -7.09 -6.37 6.54
C VAL A 114 -7.90 -7.65 6.41
N ASP A 115 -8.17 -8.33 7.53
CA ASP A 115 -8.91 -9.59 7.53
C ASP A 115 -10.35 -9.44 7.00
N ARG A 116 -11.03 -8.32 7.31
CA ARG A 116 -12.38 -8.03 6.77
C ARG A 116 -12.37 -7.78 5.28
N GLU A 117 -11.35 -7.08 4.77
CA GLU A 117 -11.27 -6.63 3.38
C GLU A 117 -10.66 -7.67 2.43
N CYS A 118 -10.20 -8.81 2.94
CA CYS A 118 -9.56 -9.86 2.14
C CYS A 118 -10.51 -10.71 1.28
N ASN A 119 -11.81 -10.77 1.60
CA ASN A 119 -12.79 -11.63 0.93
C ASN A 119 -13.68 -10.84 -0.04
N TRP A 120 -13.13 -10.47 -1.19
CA TRP A 120 -13.81 -9.68 -2.22
C TRP A 120 -14.33 -10.49 -3.41
N ASP A 121 -14.04 -11.79 -3.43
CA ASP A 121 -14.36 -12.71 -4.53
C ASP A 121 -15.87 -12.89 -4.72
N ASP A 122 -16.65 -12.83 -3.64
CA ASP A 122 -18.11 -12.93 -3.68
C ASP A 122 -18.75 -11.91 -4.64
N GLN A 123 -18.25 -10.68 -4.67
CA GLN A 123 -18.80 -9.63 -5.53
C GLN A 123 -18.50 -9.89 -7.00
N ILE A 124 -17.27 -10.35 -7.33
CA ILE A 124 -16.91 -10.68 -8.71
C ILE A 124 -17.71 -11.87 -9.20
N LEU A 125 -17.86 -12.90 -8.36
CA LEU A 125 -18.64 -14.10 -8.70
C LEU A 125 -20.12 -13.74 -8.91
N LEU A 126 -20.71 -12.94 -8.01
CA LEU A 126 -22.10 -12.48 -8.13
C LEU A 126 -22.31 -11.66 -9.41
N THR A 127 -21.44 -10.68 -9.66
CA THR A 127 -21.51 -9.81 -10.84
C THR A 127 -21.38 -10.63 -12.13
N THR A 128 -20.43 -11.57 -12.16
CA THR A 128 -20.22 -12.48 -13.30
C THR A 128 -21.46 -13.35 -13.54
N LEU A 129 -22.04 -13.92 -12.48
CA LEU A 129 -23.24 -14.74 -12.58
C LEU A 129 -24.42 -13.92 -13.11
N ILE A 130 -24.63 -12.70 -12.60
CA ILE A 130 -25.68 -11.80 -13.07
C ILE A 130 -25.51 -11.51 -14.55
N PHE A 131 -24.33 -11.09 -15.01
CA PHE A 131 -24.11 -10.80 -16.44
C PHE A 131 -24.29 -12.03 -17.33
N TYR A 132 -23.79 -13.19 -16.89
CA TYR A 132 -23.96 -14.44 -17.60
C TYR A 132 -25.44 -14.80 -17.74
N THR A 133 -26.19 -14.77 -16.63
CA THR A 133 -27.63 -15.08 -16.61
C THR A 133 -28.43 -14.07 -17.43
N MET A 134 -28.13 -12.77 -17.36
CA MET A 134 -28.79 -11.76 -18.18
C MET A 134 -28.55 -12.00 -19.67
N ASN A 135 -27.31 -12.31 -20.08
CA ASN A 135 -27.03 -12.62 -21.48
C ASN A 135 -27.72 -13.91 -21.96
N ALA A 136 -27.88 -14.90 -21.08
CA ALA A 136 -28.60 -16.13 -21.39
C ALA A 136 -30.13 -15.93 -21.51
N ILE A 137 -30.72 -15.05 -20.69
CA ILE A 137 -32.17 -14.79 -20.69
C ILE A 137 -32.57 -13.83 -21.82
N PHE A 138 -31.70 -12.88 -22.19
CA PHE A 138 -32.01 -11.80 -23.12
C PHE A 138 -31.16 -11.88 -24.39
N PRO A 139 -31.61 -12.58 -25.45
CA PRO A 139 -30.85 -12.75 -26.70
C PRO A 139 -30.44 -11.44 -27.39
N TRP A 140 -31.23 -10.37 -27.20
CA TRP A 140 -30.92 -9.05 -27.76
C TRP A 140 -29.65 -8.43 -27.14
N ALA A 141 -29.25 -8.85 -25.93
CA ALA A 141 -28.03 -8.38 -25.28
C ALA A 141 -26.77 -8.74 -26.09
N SER A 142 -26.80 -9.88 -26.81
CA SER A 142 -25.74 -10.32 -27.71
C SER A 142 -25.68 -9.54 -29.03
N HIS A 143 -26.65 -8.65 -29.31
CA HIS A 143 -26.77 -7.89 -30.56
C HIS A 143 -26.72 -6.37 -30.36
N LEU A 144 -26.24 -5.91 -29.20
CA LEU A 144 -26.11 -4.48 -28.92
C LEU A 144 -25.10 -3.81 -29.88
N PRO A 145 -25.40 -2.60 -30.37
CA PRO A 145 -24.41 -1.84 -31.14
C PRO A 145 -23.22 -1.49 -30.25
N TRP A 146 -22.05 -1.33 -30.86
CA TRP A 146 -20.85 -0.91 -30.13
C TRP A 146 -21.00 0.47 -29.50
N TRP A 147 -21.69 1.39 -30.18
CA TRP A 147 -21.86 2.77 -29.74
C TRP A 147 -23.27 3.29 -30.01
N ASN A 148 -23.84 4.03 -29.04
CA ASN A 148 -25.07 4.78 -29.21
C ASN A 148 -25.04 6.04 -28.33
N THR A 149 -24.88 7.22 -28.94
CA THR A 149 -24.76 8.49 -28.22
C THR A 149 -25.99 8.80 -27.37
N LYS A 150 -27.21 8.45 -27.82
CA LYS A 150 -28.44 8.68 -27.04
C LYS A 150 -28.41 7.90 -25.73
N GLY A 151 -27.97 6.65 -25.77
CA GLY A 151 -27.82 5.81 -24.58
C GLY A 151 -26.75 6.33 -23.63
N VAL A 152 -25.60 6.75 -24.15
CA VAL A 152 -24.52 7.33 -23.33
C VAL A 152 -25.00 8.58 -22.58
N VAL A 153 -25.67 9.51 -23.30
CA VAL A 153 -26.20 10.75 -22.69
C VAL A 153 -27.30 10.44 -21.68
N LEU A 154 -28.25 9.57 -22.03
CA LEU A 154 -29.34 9.19 -21.13
C LEU A 154 -28.80 8.54 -19.85
N LEU A 155 -27.85 7.61 -19.97
CA LEU A 155 -27.21 6.97 -18.84
C LEU A 155 -26.51 7.98 -17.92
N ALA A 156 -25.76 8.93 -18.49
CA ALA A 156 -25.10 9.98 -17.71
C ALA A 156 -26.12 10.84 -16.95
N LEU A 157 -27.21 11.25 -17.60
CA LEU A 157 -28.27 12.07 -16.96
C LEU A 157 -29.00 11.31 -15.84
N ILE A 158 -29.33 10.03 -16.06
CA ILE A 158 -29.99 9.20 -15.03
C ILE A 158 -29.05 8.96 -13.85
N HIS A 159 -27.75 8.79 -14.09
CA HIS A 159 -26.79 8.68 -13.02
C HIS A 159 -26.67 9.99 -12.23
N MET A 160 -26.36 11.09 -12.91
CA MET A 160 -26.12 12.40 -12.29
C MET A 160 -27.34 12.97 -11.55
N GLY A 161 -28.56 12.59 -11.97
CA GLY A 161 -29.80 13.03 -11.33
C GLY A 161 -30.37 11.97 -10.37
N PRO A 162 -31.27 11.09 -10.84
CA PRO A 162 -31.95 10.10 -10.01
C PRO A 162 -31.04 9.23 -9.12
N VAL A 163 -29.96 8.66 -9.67
CA VAL A 163 -29.13 7.72 -8.90
C VAL A 163 -28.42 8.43 -7.74
N GLU A 164 -27.77 9.57 -8.01
CA GLU A 164 -27.12 10.39 -6.99
C GLU A 164 -28.12 10.86 -5.91
N PHE A 165 -29.33 11.25 -6.31
CA PHE A 165 -30.38 11.67 -5.37
C PHE A 165 -30.83 10.53 -4.45
N ILE A 166 -31.15 9.37 -5.04
CA ILE A 166 -31.62 8.20 -4.29
C ILE A 166 -30.51 7.69 -3.38
N TYR A 167 -29.26 7.63 -3.87
CA TYR A 167 -28.12 7.27 -3.06
C TYR A 167 -27.97 8.19 -1.86
N TYR A 168 -27.97 9.51 -2.06
CA TYR A 168 -27.76 10.48 -0.98
C TYR A 168 -28.72 10.24 0.19
N TRP A 169 -30.01 10.06 -0.10
CA TRP A 169 -31.01 9.82 0.94
C TRP A 169 -30.91 8.43 1.55
N PHE A 170 -30.64 7.41 0.74
CA PHE A 170 -30.44 6.05 1.24
C PHE A 170 -29.23 5.98 2.17
N HIS A 171 -28.10 6.52 1.75
CA HIS A 171 -26.87 6.58 2.53
C HIS A 171 -27.06 7.37 3.82
N ARG A 172 -27.72 8.54 3.76
CA ARG A 172 -28.08 9.29 4.97
C ARG A 172 -28.99 8.50 5.91
N ALA A 173 -29.93 7.71 5.39
CA ALA A 173 -30.76 6.81 6.18
C ALA A 173 -29.95 5.67 6.80
N LEU A 174 -28.95 5.12 6.10
CA LEU A 174 -28.02 4.13 6.63
C LEU A 174 -27.25 4.64 7.87
N HIS A 175 -27.02 5.95 7.97
CA HIS A 175 -26.43 6.58 9.16
C HIS A 175 -27.40 6.80 10.33
N HIS A 176 -28.68 6.45 10.16
CA HIS A 176 -29.59 6.35 11.29
C HIS A 176 -29.21 5.14 12.16
N HIS A 177 -29.20 5.32 13.49
CA HIS A 177 -28.64 4.36 14.47
C HIS A 177 -29.02 2.88 14.26
N LEU A 178 -30.26 2.60 13.84
CA LEU A 178 -30.75 1.22 13.59
C LEU A 178 -30.15 0.57 12.35
N LEU A 179 -29.98 1.34 11.27
CA LEU A 179 -29.40 0.85 10.02
C LEU A 179 -27.88 0.87 10.09
N TYR A 180 -27.32 1.88 10.76
CA TYR A 180 -25.88 1.99 10.95
C TYR A 180 -25.34 0.76 11.67
N SER A 181 -25.87 0.45 12.86
CA SER A 181 -25.37 -0.68 13.67
C SER A 181 -25.53 -2.07 13.02
N ARG A 182 -26.43 -2.22 12.05
CA ARG A 182 -26.75 -3.52 11.42
C ARG A 182 -26.14 -3.71 10.04
N TYR A 183 -25.99 -2.62 9.29
CA TYR A 183 -25.56 -2.66 7.89
C TYR A 183 -24.29 -1.83 7.71
N HIS A 184 -24.37 -0.54 7.98
CA HIS A 184 -23.36 0.39 7.49
C HIS A 184 -22.11 0.52 8.39
N SER A 185 -22.19 0.12 9.66
CA SER A 185 -21.04 0.15 10.58
C SER A 185 -19.92 -0.80 10.16
N HIS A 186 -20.24 -1.85 9.40
CA HIS A 186 -19.23 -2.77 8.88
C HIS A 186 -18.31 -2.08 7.87
N HIS A 187 -18.90 -1.31 6.94
CA HIS A 187 -18.17 -0.47 5.99
C HIS A 187 -17.33 0.59 6.72
N HIS A 188 -17.94 1.29 7.69
CA HIS A 188 -17.27 2.32 8.48
C HIS A 188 -16.25 1.82 9.50
N ALA A 189 -16.15 0.52 9.72
CA ALA A 189 -15.07 -0.05 10.51
C ALA A 189 -13.71 0.13 9.82
N SER A 190 -13.70 0.42 8.51
CA SER A 190 -12.51 0.63 7.69
C SER A 190 -12.14 2.11 7.58
N VAL A 191 -11.59 2.65 8.67
CA VAL A 191 -11.24 4.08 8.78
C VAL A 191 -10.08 4.48 7.88
N VAL A 192 -9.13 3.57 7.62
CA VAL A 192 -8.06 3.78 6.64
C VAL A 192 -8.53 3.18 5.33
N THR A 193 -9.33 3.94 4.57
CA THR A 193 -9.94 3.42 3.35
C THR A 193 -8.87 2.91 2.37
N GLN A 194 -9.17 1.81 1.70
CA GLN A 194 -8.44 1.30 0.55
C GLN A 194 -9.43 1.13 -0.61
N PRO A 195 -9.00 1.06 -1.88
CA PRO A 195 -9.94 0.86 -2.99
C PRO A 195 -10.91 -0.29 -2.75
N ILE A 196 -10.44 -1.37 -2.13
CA ILE A 196 -11.28 -2.52 -1.79
C ILE A 196 -12.36 -2.22 -0.74
N THR A 197 -12.15 -1.26 0.17
CA THR A 197 -13.15 -0.84 1.17
C THR A 197 -14.47 -0.43 0.51
N SER A 198 -14.44 0.05 -0.73
CA SER A 198 -15.64 0.52 -1.44
C SER A 198 -16.67 -0.58 -1.72
N VAL A 199 -16.29 -1.85 -1.59
CA VAL A 199 -17.17 -3.01 -1.87
C VAL A 199 -17.41 -3.87 -0.63
N ILE A 200 -16.96 -3.40 0.54
CA ILE A 200 -17.09 -4.13 1.80
C ILE A 200 -18.35 -3.65 2.51
N HIS A 201 -19.47 -4.27 2.15
CA HIS A 201 -20.78 -4.04 2.73
C HIS A 201 -21.45 -5.37 3.09
N PRO A 202 -22.35 -5.39 4.09
CA PRO A 202 -23.20 -6.54 4.30
C PRO A 202 -24.08 -6.81 3.07
N PHE A 203 -24.36 -8.08 2.79
CA PHE A 203 -25.04 -8.54 1.58
C PHE A 203 -26.31 -7.74 1.21
N ALA A 204 -27.15 -7.37 2.17
CA ALA A 204 -28.38 -6.63 1.89
C ALA A 204 -28.12 -5.18 1.45
N GLU A 205 -27.09 -4.54 2.00
CA GLU A 205 -26.66 -3.20 1.59
C GLU A 205 -26.04 -3.26 0.18
N GLU A 206 -25.19 -4.26 -0.06
CA GLU A 206 -24.61 -4.52 -1.38
C GLU A 206 -25.71 -4.76 -2.44
N LEU A 207 -26.71 -5.58 -2.15
CA LEU A 207 -27.86 -5.81 -3.03
C LEU A 207 -28.63 -4.51 -3.33
N ALA A 208 -28.81 -3.64 -2.33
CA ALA A 208 -29.46 -2.35 -2.54
C ALA A 208 -28.64 -1.46 -3.48
N TYR A 209 -27.31 -1.44 -3.36
CA TYR A 209 -26.44 -0.73 -4.30
C TYR A 209 -26.46 -1.33 -5.70
N PHE A 210 -26.47 -2.66 -5.84
CA PHE A 210 -26.65 -3.32 -7.14
C PHE A 210 -27.94 -2.90 -7.83
N VAL A 211 -29.07 -2.90 -7.11
CA VAL A 211 -30.36 -2.44 -7.65
C VAL A 211 -30.25 -0.97 -8.06
N LEU A 212 -29.69 -0.11 -7.22
CA LEU A 212 -29.54 1.32 -7.50
C LEU A 212 -28.67 1.59 -8.74
N PHE A 213 -27.51 0.93 -8.87
CA PHE A 213 -26.62 1.07 -10.02
C PHE A 213 -27.13 0.37 -11.28
N SER A 214 -28.08 -0.57 -11.15
CA SER A 214 -28.74 -1.15 -12.32
C SER A 214 -29.70 -0.16 -13.01
N ILE A 215 -30.16 0.90 -12.34
CA ILE A 215 -31.18 1.83 -12.87
C ILE A 215 -30.77 2.44 -14.22
N PRO A 216 -29.58 3.03 -14.41
CA PRO A 216 -29.19 3.57 -15.71
C PRO A 216 -29.07 2.50 -16.79
N LEU A 217 -28.56 1.31 -16.44
CA LEU A 217 -28.41 0.18 -17.37
C LEU A 217 -29.76 -0.36 -17.84
N ILE A 218 -30.71 -0.54 -16.92
CA ILE A 218 -32.08 -0.94 -17.24
C ILE A 218 -32.76 0.14 -18.09
N THR A 219 -32.53 1.42 -17.79
CA THR A 219 -33.12 2.52 -18.55
C THR A 219 -32.69 2.49 -20.02
N ILE A 220 -31.39 2.38 -20.30
CA ILE A 220 -30.92 2.31 -21.70
C ILE A 220 -31.37 1.02 -22.41
N ALA A 221 -31.52 -0.09 -21.68
CA ALA A 221 -32.07 -1.33 -22.21
C ALA A 221 -33.54 -1.17 -22.62
N VAL A 222 -34.40 -0.71 -21.72
CA VAL A 222 -35.85 -0.57 -21.95
C VAL A 222 -36.17 0.47 -23.03
N THR A 223 -35.38 1.53 -23.11
CA THR A 223 -35.52 2.56 -24.16
C THR A 223 -34.95 2.15 -25.52
N GLY A 224 -34.31 0.98 -25.61
CA GLY A 224 -33.65 0.51 -26.85
C GLY A 224 -32.45 1.38 -27.26
N THR A 225 -31.84 2.10 -26.32
CA THR A 225 -30.69 2.99 -26.57
C THR A 225 -29.35 2.41 -26.10
N GLY A 226 -29.36 1.19 -25.56
CA GLY A 226 -28.17 0.50 -25.07
C GLY A 226 -27.06 0.33 -26.11
N SER A 227 -25.81 0.32 -25.63
CA SER A 227 -24.63 -0.04 -26.43
C SER A 227 -23.56 -0.68 -25.56
N VAL A 228 -22.70 -1.50 -26.15
CA VAL A 228 -21.62 -2.19 -25.43
C VAL A 228 -20.72 -1.19 -24.70
N THR A 229 -20.33 -0.10 -25.37
CA THR A 229 -19.46 0.92 -24.78
C THR A 229 -20.15 1.67 -23.64
N ALA A 230 -21.45 1.98 -23.74
CA ALA A 230 -22.18 2.66 -22.66
C ALA A 230 -22.25 1.79 -21.40
N MET A 231 -22.55 0.50 -21.55
CA MET A 231 -22.64 -0.44 -20.42
C MET A 231 -21.27 -0.66 -19.76
N ALA A 232 -20.26 -1.01 -20.56
CA ALA A 232 -18.91 -1.25 -20.04
C ALA A 232 -18.30 0.02 -19.43
N GLY A 233 -18.44 1.16 -20.12
CA GLY A 233 -17.94 2.44 -19.64
C GLY A 233 -18.61 2.90 -18.35
N TYR A 234 -19.90 2.63 -18.17
CA TYR A 234 -20.60 2.96 -16.92
C TYR A 234 -20.10 2.13 -15.74
N LEU A 235 -19.95 0.82 -15.91
CA LEU A 235 -19.40 -0.05 -14.86
C LEU A 235 -17.99 0.38 -14.48
N MET A 236 -17.13 0.63 -15.47
CA MET A 236 -15.78 1.16 -15.25
C MET A 236 -15.81 2.51 -14.52
N PHE A 237 -16.76 3.38 -14.84
CA PHE A 237 -16.91 4.67 -14.17
C PHE A 237 -17.32 4.52 -12.69
N ILE A 238 -18.30 3.65 -12.39
CA ILE A 238 -18.70 3.36 -11.00
C ILE A 238 -17.52 2.83 -10.18
N ASP A 239 -16.80 1.84 -10.70
CA ASP A 239 -15.64 1.25 -10.02
C ASP A 239 -14.53 2.27 -9.83
N PHE A 240 -14.21 3.01 -10.89
CA PHE A 240 -13.18 4.05 -10.85
C PHE A 240 -13.48 5.11 -9.79
N MET A 241 -14.71 5.64 -9.78
CA MET A 241 -15.08 6.68 -8.83
C MET A 241 -15.11 6.17 -7.39
N ASN A 242 -15.62 4.96 -7.16
CA ASN A 242 -15.58 4.31 -5.84
C ASN A 242 -14.14 4.12 -5.35
N TYR A 243 -13.27 3.55 -6.20
CA TYR A 243 -11.87 3.33 -5.85
C TYR A 243 -11.12 4.63 -5.63
N LEU A 244 -11.40 5.67 -6.42
CA LEU A 244 -10.88 7.01 -6.22
C LEU A 244 -11.24 7.54 -4.83
N GLY A 245 -12.52 7.43 -4.43
CA GLY A 245 -12.98 7.89 -3.11
C GLY A 245 -12.29 7.20 -1.93
N HIS A 246 -11.90 5.93 -2.11
CA HIS A 246 -11.36 5.09 -1.05
C HIS A 246 -9.84 4.88 -1.12
N CYS A 247 -9.12 5.48 -2.07
CA CYS A 247 -7.70 5.19 -2.26
C CYS A 247 -6.78 5.75 -1.15
N ASN A 248 -7.28 6.63 -0.26
CA ASN A 248 -6.52 7.30 0.82
C ASN A 248 -5.37 8.20 0.34
N PHE A 249 -5.34 8.54 -0.96
CA PHE A 249 -4.44 9.52 -1.55
C PHE A 249 -5.21 10.59 -2.29
N GLU A 250 -4.88 11.85 -2.06
CA GLU A 250 -5.45 12.96 -2.81
C GLU A 250 -4.74 13.10 -4.16
N VAL A 251 -5.37 12.55 -5.20
CA VAL A 251 -4.84 12.58 -6.57
C VAL A 251 -5.49 13.63 -7.45
N VAL A 252 -6.56 14.30 -6.97
CA VAL A 252 -7.28 15.30 -7.75
C VAL A 252 -6.56 16.65 -7.60
N PRO A 253 -6.01 17.22 -8.68
CA PRO A 253 -5.21 18.44 -8.57
C PRO A 253 -6.08 19.71 -8.48
N ASN A 254 -5.60 20.73 -7.75
CA ASN A 254 -6.30 22.02 -7.58
C ASN A 254 -6.70 22.69 -8.90
N TRP A 255 -5.81 22.66 -9.91
CA TRP A 255 -6.06 23.33 -11.18
C TRP A 255 -7.35 22.86 -11.86
N LEU A 256 -7.78 21.62 -11.61
CA LEU A 256 -8.99 21.08 -12.21
C LEU A 256 -10.23 21.85 -11.74
N PHE A 257 -10.28 22.23 -10.47
CA PHE A 257 -11.36 23.05 -9.91
C PHE A 257 -11.19 24.54 -10.22
N ASP A 258 -9.97 25.00 -10.49
CA ASP A 258 -9.73 26.38 -10.93
C ASP A 258 -10.23 26.59 -12.37
N VAL A 259 -9.99 25.61 -13.27
CA VAL A 259 -10.45 25.64 -14.66
C VAL A 259 -11.94 25.32 -14.77
N PHE A 260 -12.45 24.38 -13.96
CA PHE A 260 -13.86 23.98 -13.94
C PHE A 260 -14.48 24.15 -12.54
N PRO A 261 -14.85 25.37 -12.12
CA PRO A 261 -15.34 25.64 -10.76
C PRO A 261 -16.61 24.88 -10.35
N LEU A 262 -17.44 24.49 -11.33
CA LEU A 262 -18.65 23.71 -11.08
C LEU A 262 -18.35 22.24 -10.79
N LEU A 263 -17.17 21.73 -11.15
CA LEU A 263 -16.82 20.32 -10.98
C LEU A 263 -16.82 19.89 -9.51
N LYS A 264 -16.55 20.82 -8.58
CA LYS A 264 -16.62 20.54 -7.13
C LYS A 264 -18.00 20.08 -6.63
N TYR A 265 -19.07 20.32 -7.41
CA TYR A 265 -20.42 19.83 -7.13
C TYR A 265 -20.72 18.51 -7.84
N LEU A 266 -20.01 18.22 -8.94
CA LEU A 266 -20.25 17.07 -9.81
C LEU A 266 -19.26 15.93 -9.57
N MET A 267 -18.27 16.12 -8.72
CA MET A 267 -17.25 15.14 -8.40
C MET A 267 -16.67 15.42 -7.02
N TYR A 268 -16.71 14.45 -6.12
CA TYR A 268 -15.98 14.53 -4.86
C TYR A 268 -14.48 14.40 -5.09
N THR A 269 -13.70 14.67 -4.05
CA THR A 269 -12.30 14.26 -3.98
C THR A 269 -12.13 13.07 -3.04
N PRO A 270 -11.05 12.27 -3.16
CA PRO A 270 -10.69 11.25 -2.18
C PRO A 270 -10.69 11.79 -0.73
N SER A 271 -10.18 13.01 -0.51
CA SER A 271 -10.21 13.64 0.82
C SER A 271 -11.62 13.97 1.32
N PHE A 272 -12.54 14.34 0.44
CA PHE A 272 -13.94 14.60 0.79
C PHE A 272 -14.63 13.33 1.28
N HIS A 273 -14.45 12.21 0.57
CA HIS A 273 -15.03 10.92 0.94
C HIS A 273 -14.34 10.29 2.15
N SER A 274 -13.01 10.37 2.25
CA SER A 274 -12.29 9.88 3.45
C SER A 274 -12.73 10.58 4.74
N LEU A 275 -13.13 11.86 4.64
CA LEU A 275 -13.68 12.59 5.78
C LEU A 275 -15.03 12.03 6.25
N HIS A 276 -15.84 11.50 5.33
CA HIS A 276 -17.06 10.76 5.66
C HIS A 276 -16.76 9.54 6.55
N HIS A 277 -15.75 8.74 6.18
CA HIS A 277 -15.27 7.58 6.95
C HIS A 277 -14.66 7.90 8.32
N THR A 278 -14.38 9.18 8.61
CA THR A 278 -13.79 9.59 9.89
C THR A 278 -14.74 10.41 10.76
N GLN A 279 -15.66 11.18 10.18
CA GLN A 279 -16.65 11.99 10.90
C GLN A 279 -18.04 11.34 10.96
N PHE A 280 -18.33 10.40 10.06
CA PHE A 280 -19.56 9.61 9.91
C PHE A 280 -20.84 10.40 9.60
N ARG A 281 -20.93 11.69 9.94
CA ARG A 281 -22.18 12.46 9.92
C ARG A 281 -22.24 13.57 8.88
N THR A 282 -21.34 13.54 7.91
CA THR A 282 -21.14 14.58 6.88
C THR A 282 -20.73 13.92 5.57
N ASN A 283 -20.87 14.62 4.44
CA ASN A 283 -20.38 14.18 3.13
C ASN A 283 -21.03 12.85 2.69
N TYR A 284 -22.34 12.82 2.47
CA TYR A 284 -23.11 11.61 2.16
C TYR A 284 -23.26 11.31 0.65
N CYS A 285 -22.77 12.17 -0.24
CA CYS A 285 -22.90 11.97 -1.68
C CYS A 285 -22.34 10.64 -2.16
N LEU A 286 -22.85 10.13 -3.28
CA LEU A 286 -22.23 9.01 -3.97
C LEU A 286 -20.96 9.49 -4.65
N PHE A 287 -21.04 10.31 -5.70
CA PHE A 287 -19.88 10.92 -6.34
C PHE A 287 -20.04 12.42 -6.50
N MET A 288 -21.26 12.95 -6.42
CA MET A 288 -21.56 14.36 -6.66
C MET A 288 -21.91 15.09 -5.36
N PRO A 289 -21.00 15.92 -4.80
CA PRO A 289 -21.26 16.68 -3.58
C PRO A 289 -22.45 17.65 -3.64
N LEU A 290 -23.07 17.85 -4.82
CA LEU A 290 -24.21 18.72 -5.05
C LEU A 290 -25.26 18.64 -3.94
N TYR A 291 -25.71 17.43 -3.56
CA TYR A 291 -26.73 17.26 -2.52
C TYR A 291 -26.21 17.56 -1.11
N ASP A 292 -24.93 17.31 -0.82
CA ASP A 292 -24.33 17.74 0.44
C ASP A 292 -24.32 19.27 0.56
N PHE A 293 -24.07 19.98 -0.53
CA PHE A 293 -24.15 21.45 -0.57
C PHE A 293 -25.60 21.93 -0.40
N ILE A 294 -26.56 21.33 -1.11
CA ILE A 294 -27.99 21.71 -1.02
C ILE A 294 -28.54 21.52 0.39
N TYR A 295 -28.23 20.38 1.03
CA TYR A 295 -28.77 20.02 2.34
C TYR A 295 -27.85 20.38 3.52
N GLY A 296 -26.73 21.06 3.26
CA GLY A 296 -25.83 21.56 4.29
C GLY A 296 -25.10 20.48 5.09
N THR A 297 -24.79 19.34 4.46
CA THR A 297 -24.09 18.21 5.08
C THR A 297 -22.60 18.13 4.74
N VAL A 298 -22.06 19.14 4.05
CA VAL A 298 -20.60 19.28 3.83
C VAL A 298 -19.87 19.50 5.15
N ASP A 299 -18.83 18.70 5.42
CA ASP A 299 -17.99 18.90 6.59
C ASP A 299 -17.18 20.21 6.48
N LYS A 300 -17.10 20.94 7.58
CA LYS A 300 -16.42 22.25 7.66
C LYS A 300 -14.92 22.17 7.38
N SER A 301 -14.31 21.01 7.62
CA SER A 301 -12.87 20.78 7.42
C SER A 301 -12.53 20.30 6.01
N SER A 302 -13.51 19.96 5.15
CA SER A 302 -13.30 19.42 3.80
C SER A 302 -12.27 20.23 2.98
N LYS A 303 -12.45 21.56 2.89
CA LYS A 303 -11.53 22.43 2.15
C LYS A 303 -10.12 22.45 2.75
N LYS A 304 -10.03 22.47 4.09
CA LYS A 304 -8.74 22.52 4.81
C LYS A 304 -7.97 21.21 4.63
N LEU A 305 -8.66 20.07 4.73
CA LEU A 305 -8.07 18.76 4.54
C LEU A 305 -7.54 18.61 3.12
N TYR A 306 -8.37 18.88 2.11
CA TYR A 306 -7.97 18.85 0.71
C TYR A 306 -6.71 19.69 0.43
N GLN A 307 -6.70 20.96 0.86
CA GLN A 307 -5.53 21.83 0.68
C GLN A 307 -4.28 21.31 1.41
N SER A 308 -4.44 20.74 2.61
CA SER A 308 -3.31 20.15 3.34
C SER A 308 -2.73 18.92 2.65
N CYS A 309 -3.56 18.12 1.96
CA CYS A 309 -3.11 16.97 1.18
C CYS A 309 -2.45 17.39 -0.14
N ILE A 310 -2.89 18.49 -0.77
CA ILE A 310 -2.28 19.00 -2.01
C ILE A 310 -0.91 19.62 -1.74
N VAL A 311 -0.80 20.47 -0.72
CA VAL A 311 0.49 21.05 -0.30
C VAL A 311 1.41 19.94 0.22
N GLY A 312 0.82 19.01 0.97
CA GLY A 312 1.52 17.94 1.63
C GLY A 312 2.23 18.36 2.89
N ILE A 313 2.25 17.46 3.86
CA ILE A 313 3.05 17.61 5.06
C ILE A 313 4.04 16.45 5.06
N GLU A 314 5.29 16.72 4.68
CA GLU A 314 6.35 15.72 4.73
C GLU A 314 6.64 15.37 6.19
N GLU A 315 6.41 14.11 6.55
CA GLU A 315 6.91 13.55 7.79
C GLU A 315 8.23 12.86 7.47
N ALA A 316 9.31 13.36 8.06
CA ALA A 316 10.63 12.76 7.92
C ALA A 316 10.60 11.28 8.35
N PRO A 317 11.06 10.34 7.50
CA PRO A 317 11.20 8.95 7.92
C PRO A 317 12.30 8.85 8.98
N ASP A 318 12.16 7.96 9.96
CA ASP A 318 13.28 7.66 10.87
C ASP A 318 14.31 6.76 10.18
N VAL A 319 13.83 5.79 9.40
CA VAL A 319 14.65 4.79 8.71
C VAL A 319 14.21 4.65 7.26
N VAL A 320 15.17 4.68 6.35
CA VAL A 320 14.99 4.32 4.95
C VAL A 320 15.61 2.94 4.71
N HIS A 321 14.85 2.01 4.14
CA HIS A 321 15.33 0.71 3.69
C HIS A 321 15.42 0.70 2.17
N LEU A 322 16.64 0.72 1.64
CA LEU A 322 16.89 0.76 0.21
C LEU A 322 17.02 -0.66 -0.35
N THR A 323 16.09 -1.05 -1.22
CA THR A 323 16.01 -2.37 -1.84
C THR A 323 16.00 -2.28 -3.37
N HIS A 324 15.90 -3.41 -4.04
CA HIS A 324 15.73 -3.52 -5.48
C HIS A 324 14.89 -4.76 -5.83
N MET A 325 14.41 -4.87 -7.08
CA MET A 325 13.63 -6.04 -7.50
C MET A 325 14.55 -7.25 -7.66
N THR A 326 14.11 -8.45 -7.28
CA THR A 326 14.97 -9.64 -7.39
C THR A 326 14.90 -10.25 -8.79
N ASN A 327 13.70 -10.58 -9.24
CA ASN A 327 13.35 -11.14 -10.54
C ASN A 327 12.18 -10.37 -11.17
N LEU A 328 11.82 -10.71 -12.42
CA LEU A 328 10.73 -10.01 -13.13
C LEU A 328 9.38 -10.14 -12.43
N GLU A 329 9.12 -11.27 -11.75
CA GLU A 329 7.87 -11.51 -11.02
C GLU A 329 7.79 -10.77 -9.68
N SER A 330 8.90 -10.19 -9.20
CA SER A 330 8.96 -9.49 -7.90
C SER A 330 8.01 -8.30 -7.83
N ILE A 331 7.62 -7.75 -8.98
CA ILE A 331 6.62 -6.67 -9.09
C ILE A 331 5.28 -7.06 -8.46
N TYR A 332 4.91 -8.34 -8.55
CA TYR A 332 3.64 -8.85 -8.02
C TYR A 332 3.67 -9.04 -6.50
N HIS A 333 4.87 -9.09 -5.93
CA HIS A 333 5.09 -9.12 -4.48
C HIS A 333 5.26 -7.73 -3.87
N LEU A 334 5.19 -6.66 -4.68
CA LEU A 334 4.97 -5.32 -4.17
C LEU A 334 3.50 -5.19 -3.76
N ARG A 335 3.22 -4.41 -2.71
CA ARG A 335 1.85 -4.16 -2.25
C ARG A 335 0.95 -3.57 -3.35
N MET A 336 1.51 -2.76 -4.23
CA MET A 336 0.82 -2.22 -5.41
C MET A 336 0.57 -3.26 -6.51
N GLY A 337 1.36 -4.35 -6.56
CA GLY A 337 1.20 -5.42 -7.55
C GLY A 337 0.10 -6.39 -7.16
N SER A 338 0.19 -6.99 -5.97
CA SER A 338 -0.86 -7.83 -5.41
C SER A 338 -0.68 -7.99 -3.90
N ALA A 339 -1.64 -7.47 -3.12
CA ALA A 339 -1.64 -7.64 -1.67
C ALA A 339 -1.64 -9.12 -1.24
N SER A 340 -2.35 -9.98 -1.99
CA SER A 340 -2.42 -11.42 -1.70
C SER A 340 -1.08 -12.11 -1.92
N LEU A 341 -0.41 -11.83 -3.03
CA LEU A 341 0.91 -12.40 -3.29
C LEU A 341 1.97 -11.82 -2.35
N SER A 342 1.95 -10.51 -2.09
CA SER A 342 2.89 -9.87 -1.16
C SER A 342 2.77 -10.38 0.27
N SER A 343 1.61 -10.91 0.68
CA SER A 343 1.41 -11.50 2.01
C SER A 343 2.07 -12.87 2.19
N LYS A 344 2.53 -13.51 1.11
CA LYS A 344 3.08 -14.87 1.12
C LYS A 344 4.52 -14.88 0.61
N PRO A 345 5.37 -15.80 1.10
CA PRO A 345 6.67 -16.04 0.50
C PRO A 345 6.52 -16.32 -0.99
N TYR A 346 7.47 -15.84 -1.79
CA TYR A 346 7.48 -16.09 -3.23
C TYR A 346 7.45 -17.59 -3.52
N SER A 347 6.53 -18.00 -4.39
CA SER A 347 6.46 -19.35 -4.92
C SER A 347 6.04 -19.27 -6.39
N PRO A 348 6.75 -19.94 -7.32
CA PRO A 348 6.38 -19.89 -8.73
C PRO A 348 4.99 -20.52 -8.91
N LYS A 349 4.11 -19.80 -9.61
CA LYS A 349 2.75 -20.28 -9.93
C LYS A 349 2.59 -20.32 -11.44
N TRP A 350 1.95 -21.37 -11.94
CA TRP A 350 1.74 -21.56 -13.38
C TRP A 350 1.01 -20.38 -14.03
N TYR A 351 0.05 -19.76 -13.32
CA TYR A 351 -0.74 -18.66 -13.84
C TYR A 351 0.04 -17.34 -13.93
N MET A 352 1.23 -17.21 -13.32
CA MET A 352 2.07 -16.02 -13.50
C MET A 352 2.47 -15.83 -14.96
N TRP A 353 2.55 -16.92 -15.73
CA TRP A 353 2.80 -16.86 -17.17
C TRP A 353 1.70 -16.09 -17.92
N LEU A 354 0.45 -16.13 -17.46
CA LEU A 354 -0.63 -15.32 -18.05
C LEU A 354 -0.42 -13.82 -17.83
N LEU A 355 0.33 -13.44 -16.79
CA LEU A 355 0.63 -12.05 -16.45
C LEU A 355 1.88 -11.52 -17.18
N TRP A 356 2.52 -12.32 -18.06
CA TRP A 356 3.74 -11.91 -18.75
C TRP A 356 3.65 -10.57 -19.50
N PRO A 357 2.52 -10.15 -20.12
CA PRO A 357 2.46 -8.86 -20.80
C PRO A 357 2.60 -7.71 -19.81
N LEU A 358 1.99 -7.85 -18.62
CA LEU A 358 2.11 -6.89 -17.52
C LEU A 358 3.53 -6.91 -16.95
N THR A 359 4.15 -8.08 -16.85
CA THR A 359 5.55 -8.21 -16.47
C THR A 359 6.47 -7.45 -17.43
N LEU A 360 6.28 -7.63 -18.74
CA LEU A 360 7.08 -6.93 -19.76
C LEU A 360 6.86 -5.42 -19.70
N ALA A 361 5.60 -4.98 -19.58
CA ALA A 361 5.28 -3.57 -19.42
C ALA A 361 6.00 -2.97 -18.19
N SER A 362 5.99 -3.67 -17.05
CA SER A 362 6.70 -3.22 -15.85
C SER A 362 8.21 -3.13 -16.06
N LEU A 363 8.81 -4.09 -16.79
CA LEU A 363 10.22 -4.07 -17.13
C LEU A 363 10.54 -2.82 -17.95
N LEU A 364 9.75 -2.52 -18.97
CA LEU A 364 9.90 -1.30 -19.77
C LEU A 364 9.77 -0.04 -18.90
N VAL A 365 8.78 0.02 -18.02
CA VAL A 365 8.61 1.14 -17.09
C VAL A 365 9.83 1.30 -16.19
N THR A 366 10.37 0.23 -15.62
CA THR A 366 11.55 0.31 -14.73
C THR A 366 12.83 0.68 -15.49
N LEU A 367 12.95 0.33 -16.77
CA LEU A 367 14.05 0.76 -17.62
C LEU A 367 13.97 2.25 -17.95
N LEU A 368 12.76 2.76 -18.20
CA LEU A 368 12.50 4.18 -18.48
C LEU A 368 12.51 5.04 -17.20
N CYS A 369 12.18 4.46 -16.05
CA CYS A 369 12.18 5.14 -14.77
C CYS A 369 13.61 5.31 -14.27
N GLY A 370 14.12 6.53 -14.38
CA GLY A 370 15.44 6.94 -13.87
C GLY A 370 15.42 7.39 -12.41
N SER A 371 14.40 7.03 -11.63
CA SER A 371 14.21 7.53 -10.26
C SER A 371 13.88 6.43 -9.27
N ILE A 372 14.37 6.61 -8.04
CA ILE A 372 14.02 5.77 -6.89
C ILE A 372 12.57 6.09 -6.50
N PHE A 373 11.80 5.05 -6.22
CA PHE A 373 10.41 5.21 -5.79
C PHE A 373 10.19 4.56 -4.43
N ILE A 374 9.25 5.13 -3.68
CA ILE A 374 8.83 4.60 -2.38
C ILE A 374 7.86 3.46 -2.63
N VAL A 375 8.20 2.27 -2.14
CA VAL A 375 7.36 1.07 -2.26
C VAL A 375 6.34 1.02 -1.15
N GLU A 376 6.79 1.32 0.07
CA GLU A 376 5.97 1.18 1.26
C GLU A 376 6.40 2.16 2.34
N LYS A 377 5.44 2.62 3.13
CA LYS A 377 5.66 3.37 4.36
C LYS A 377 4.97 2.64 5.50
N ASN A 378 5.75 2.28 6.51
CA ASN A 378 5.31 1.54 7.69
C ASN A 378 5.57 2.35 8.96
N ARG A 379 4.61 2.33 9.87
CA ARG A 379 4.78 2.93 11.21
C ARG A 379 4.87 1.82 12.24
N MET A 380 6.06 1.62 12.78
CA MET A 380 6.33 0.65 13.85
C MET A 380 6.47 1.37 15.18
N LYS A 381 5.38 1.43 15.95
CA LYS A 381 5.29 2.22 17.20
C LYS A 381 5.62 3.71 16.95
N LYS A 382 6.80 4.15 17.37
CA LYS A 382 7.30 5.52 17.20
C LYS A 382 8.20 5.69 15.98
N LEU A 383 8.56 4.60 15.30
CA LEU A 383 9.46 4.60 14.15
C LEU A 383 8.66 4.68 12.86
N VAL A 384 9.02 5.63 12.01
CA VAL A 384 8.54 5.73 10.63
C VAL A 384 9.60 5.10 9.73
N VAL A 385 9.24 4.02 9.06
CA VAL A 385 10.14 3.28 8.17
C VAL A 385 9.60 3.36 6.74
N GLU A 386 10.46 3.75 5.81
CA GLU A 386 10.14 3.75 4.39
C GLU A 386 11.00 2.76 3.64
N THR A 387 10.39 1.98 2.75
CA THR A 387 11.10 1.08 1.84
C THR A 387 11.18 1.76 0.48
N TRP A 388 12.39 2.04 0.02
CA TRP A 388 12.67 2.65 -1.28
C TRP A 388 13.23 1.59 -2.21
N ALA A 389 12.75 1.54 -3.45
CA ALA A 389 13.25 0.60 -4.45
C ALA A 389 13.98 1.32 -5.58
N ILE A 390 15.17 0.80 -5.90
CA ILE A 390 15.85 1.11 -7.14
C ILE A 390 15.13 0.34 -8.26
N PRO A 391 14.78 0.98 -9.39
CA PRO A 391 14.08 0.34 -10.51
C PRO A 391 15.03 -0.57 -11.32
N ARG A 392 15.72 -1.48 -10.64
CA ARG A 392 16.67 -2.43 -11.23
C ARG A 392 16.45 -3.83 -10.66
N PHE A 393 16.68 -4.82 -11.50
CA PHE A 393 16.58 -6.24 -11.17
C PHE A 393 17.95 -6.84 -10.85
N SER A 394 18.00 -7.96 -10.12
CA SER A 394 19.27 -8.60 -9.72
C SER A 394 20.19 -8.93 -10.90
N PHE A 395 19.64 -9.29 -12.07
CA PHE A 395 20.46 -9.57 -13.25
C PHE A 395 21.20 -8.33 -13.78
N GLN A 396 20.72 -7.12 -13.47
CA GLN A 396 21.39 -5.87 -13.83
C GLN A 396 22.53 -5.56 -12.86
N TYR A 397 22.37 -5.86 -11.56
CA TYR A 397 23.45 -5.74 -10.57
C TYR A 397 24.65 -6.64 -10.90
N LYS A 398 24.40 -7.81 -11.50
CA LYS A 398 25.45 -8.74 -11.93
C LYS A 398 26.21 -8.26 -13.17
N ARG A 399 25.76 -7.22 -13.88
CA ARG A 399 26.44 -6.68 -15.07
C ARG A 399 27.43 -5.58 -14.68
N PRO A 400 28.74 -5.74 -14.94
CA PRO A 400 29.74 -4.73 -14.58
C PRO A 400 29.45 -3.34 -15.16
N SER A 401 28.94 -3.26 -16.40
CA SER A 401 28.60 -2.00 -17.07
C SER A 401 27.49 -1.20 -16.39
N GLN A 402 26.68 -1.83 -15.53
CA GLN A 402 25.60 -1.17 -14.80
C GLN A 402 26.02 -0.69 -13.40
N ARG A 403 27.20 -1.09 -12.90
CA ARG A 403 27.66 -0.76 -11.55
C ARG A 403 27.72 0.75 -11.30
N VAL A 404 28.22 1.52 -12.26
CA VAL A 404 28.30 2.98 -12.17
C VAL A 404 26.91 3.60 -12.01
N VAL A 405 25.96 3.18 -12.83
CA VAL A 405 24.58 3.68 -12.80
C VAL A 405 23.90 3.32 -11.47
N ILE A 406 24.07 2.08 -11.01
CA ILE A 406 23.51 1.60 -9.74
C ILE A 406 24.12 2.35 -8.55
N ASN A 407 25.42 2.58 -8.55
CA ASN A 407 26.07 3.38 -7.51
C ASN A 407 25.55 4.81 -7.47
N GLY A 408 25.32 5.43 -8.64
CA GLY A 408 24.69 6.74 -8.72
C GLY A 408 23.29 6.75 -8.11
N PHE A 409 22.49 5.69 -8.33
CA PHE A 409 21.19 5.54 -7.65
C PHE A 409 21.33 5.43 -6.13
N ILE A 410 22.22 4.58 -5.63
CA ILE A 410 22.39 4.38 -4.19
C ILE A 410 22.90 5.67 -3.52
N GLU A 411 23.88 6.35 -4.11
CA GLU A 411 24.39 7.63 -3.61
C GLU A 411 23.29 8.70 -3.57
N LYS A 412 22.50 8.80 -4.65
CA LYS A 412 21.33 9.68 -4.68
C LYS A 412 20.33 9.33 -3.58
N ALA A 413 20.04 8.05 -3.33
CA ALA A 413 19.17 7.61 -2.25
C ALA A 413 19.68 8.04 -0.86
N VAL A 414 21.00 7.94 -0.61
CA VAL A 414 21.61 8.38 0.65
C VAL A 414 21.40 9.88 0.85
N LEU A 415 21.68 10.68 -0.19
CA LEU A 415 21.51 12.14 -0.14
C LEU A 415 20.05 12.55 0.02
N ASP A 416 19.13 11.90 -0.72
CA ASP A 416 17.70 12.16 -0.63
C ASP A 416 17.13 11.76 0.74
N ALA A 417 17.65 10.70 1.36
CA ALA A 417 17.27 10.28 2.70
C ALA A 417 17.73 11.28 3.77
N GLU A 418 18.97 11.77 3.67
CA GLU A 418 19.45 12.82 4.57
C GLU A 418 18.65 14.11 4.43
N LYS A 419 18.40 14.55 3.18
CA LYS A 419 17.58 15.73 2.90
C LYS A 419 16.17 15.60 3.46
N ALA A 420 15.60 14.39 3.41
CA ALA A 420 14.29 14.08 4.01
C ALA A 420 14.32 14.03 5.55
N GLY A 421 15.49 14.17 6.19
CA GLY A 421 15.65 14.14 7.64
C GLY A 421 15.75 12.73 8.22
N ALA A 422 16.08 11.72 7.41
CA ALA A 422 16.24 10.35 7.89
C ALA A 422 17.43 10.20 8.84
N LYS A 423 17.23 9.45 9.92
CA LYS A 423 18.30 9.16 10.89
C LYS A 423 19.24 8.08 10.38
N MET A 424 18.70 7.16 9.58
CA MET A 424 19.43 6.01 9.06
C MET A 424 18.91 5.59 7.68
N ILE A 425 19.84 5.15 6.83
CA ILE A 425 19.54 4.37 5.63
C ILE A 425 20.18 2.99 5.74
N THR A 426 19.41 1.96 5.36
CA THR A 426 19.86 0.58 5.35
C THR A 426 19.91 0.05 3.93
N PHE A 427 20.93 -0.75 3.60
CA PHE A 427 21.08 -1.33 2.27
C PHE A 427 20.60 -2.79 2.24
N GLY A 428 19.48 -3.01 1.56
CA GLY A 428 18.93 -4.34 1.32
C GLY A 428 19.53 -5.02 0.09
N LEU A 429 19.53 -6.35 0.10
CA LEU A 429 19.91 -7.20 -1.04
C LEU A 429 21.31 -6.86 -1.57
N LEU A 430 21.47 -6.68 -2.88
CA LEU A 430 22.77 -6.45 -3.53
C LEU A 430 23.28 -5.00 -3.40
N ASN A 431 22.50 -4.11 -2.77
CA ASN A 431 22.93 -2.72 -2.53
C ASN A 431 24.08 -2.61 -1.53
N GLN A 432 24.32 -3.64 -0.72
CA GLN A 432 25.38 -3.68 0.30
C GLN A 432 26.69 -4.32 -0.20
N GLY A 433 26.80 -4.63 -1.49
CA GLY A 433 27.93 -5.42 -2.01
C GLY A 433 29.29 -4.74 -1.83
N ASP A 434 30.28 -5.48 -1.35
CA ASP A 434 31.66 -4.99 -1.20
C ASP A 434 32.24 -4.46 -2.51
N GLU A 435 32.16 -5.28 -3.58
CA GLU A 435 32.60 -4.91 -4.92
C GLU A 435 31.83 -3.73 -5.53
N LEU A 436 30.65 -3.42 -4.98
CA LEU A 436 29.80 -2.35 -5.48
C LEU A 436 30.18 -1.02 -4.83
N ASN A 437 30.24 -0.97 -3.50
CA ASN A 437 30.42 0.27 -2.75
C ASN A 437 31.14 0.12 -1.40
N ALA A 438 31.86 -0.99 -1.19
CA ALA A 438 32.56 -1.30 0.05
C ALA A 438 31.65 -1.17 1.28
N TYR A 439 30.48 -1.80 1.23
CA TYR A 439 29.45 -1.76 2.27
C TYR A 439 28.99 -0.34 2.64
N GLY A 440 28.97 0.56 1.64
CA GLY A 440 28.59 1.96 1.80
C GLY A 440 29.71 2.92 2.20
N LYS A 441 30.94 2.42 2.45
CA LYS A 441 32.11 3.26 2.76
C LYS A 441 32.38 4.30 1.66
N LEU A 442 32.14 3.92 0.41
CA LEU A 442 32.29 4.79 -0.75
C LEU A 442 31.52 6.11 -0.58
N TYR A 443 30.26 6.06 -0.11
CA TYR A 443 29.41 7.25 -0.03
C TYR A 443 29.81 8.18 1.12
N ILE A 444 30.33 7.63 2.22
CA ILE A 444 30.89 8.40 3.33
C ILE A 444 32.16 9.13 2.89
N GLN A 445 33.01 8.47 2.09
CA GLN A 445 34.23 9.07 1.56
C GLN A 445 33.93 10.19 0.56
N ASN A 446 32.96 9.97 -0.34
CA ASN A 446 32.54 10.97 -1.31
C ASN A 446 31.84 12.17 -0.66
N ASN A 447 31.15 11.95 0.46
CA ASN A 447 30.32 12.96 1.12
C ASN A 447 30.67 13.05 2.62
N PRO A 448 31.81 13.65 2.98
CA PRO A 448 32.30 13.67 4.37
C PRO A 448 31.41 14.45 5.35
N GLN A 449 30.45 15.24 4.85
CA GLN A 449 29.50 16.00 5.64
C GLN A 449 28.20 15.24 5.98
N LEU A 450 28.03 14.00 5.47
CA LEU A 450 26.87 13.16 5.76
C LEU A 450 26.75 12.92 7.27
N LYS A 451 25.57 13.20 7.81
CA LYS A 451 25.17 12.94 9.20
C LYS A 451 24.28 11.72 9.32
N ILE A 452 23.61 11.33 8.23
CA ILE A 452 22.81 10.11 8.18
C ILE A 452 23.68 8.87 8.46
N LYS A 453 23.16 7.93 9.26
CA LYS A 453 23.84 6.65 9.50
C LYS A 453 23.58 5.70 8.35
N ILE A 454 24.65 5.19 7.73
CA ILE A 454 24.57 4.13 6.73
C ILE A 454 24.79 2.78 7.43
N VAL A 455 23.91 1.82 7.19
CA VAL A 455 23.98 0.47 7.76
C VAL A 455 23.79 -0.57 6.64
N ASP A 456 24.74 -1.50 6.52
CA ASP A 456 24.66 -2.59 5.55
C ASP A 456 23.66 -3.69 5.97
N GLY A 457 23.44 -3.86 7.27
CA GLY A 457 22.50 -4.84 7.83
C GLY A 457 23.09 -6.26 7.98
N THR A 458 24.36 -6.45 7.59
CA THR A 458 25.03 -7.77 7.59
C THR A 458 25.09 -8.39 8.98
N SER A 459 25.38 -7.60 10.00
CA SER A 459 25.47 -8.06 11.40
C SER A 459 24.14 -8.61 11.93
N LEU A 460 23.02 -7.95 11.63
CA LEU A 460 21.70 -8.42 12.02
C LEU A 460 21.33 -9.69 11.25
N ALA A 461 21.62 -9.74 9.94
CA ALA A 461 21.38 -10.93 9.13
C ALA A 461 22.17 -12.14 9.68
N ALA A 462 23.45 -11.96 10.00
CA ALA A 462 24.27 -13.01 10.62
C ALA A 462 23.70 -13.48 11.96
N ALA A 463 23.30 -12.55 12.84
CA ALA A 463 22.69 -12.88 14.12
C ALA A 463 21.38 -13.67 13.97
N VAL A 464 20.53 -13.29 13.00
CA VAL A 464 19.29 -14.02 12.70
C VAL A 464 19.59 -15.42 12.19
N VAL A 465 20.54 -15.58 11.26
CA VAL A 465 20.95 -16.90 10.75
C VAL A 465 21.45 -17.79 11.88
N LEU A 466 22.36 -17.29 12.73
CA LEU A 466 22.88 -18.03 13.88
C LEU A 466 21.77 -18.46 14.84
N ASN A 467 20.82 -17.56 15.12
CA ASN A 467 19.67 -17.85 15.99
C ASN A 467 18.64 -18.80 15.35
N SER A 468 18.68 -18.97 14.03
CA SER A 468 17.83 -19.91 13.28
C SER A 468 18.35 -21.34 13.32
N ILE A 469 19.61 -21.56 13.70
CA ILE A 469 20.24 -22.88 13.77
C ILE A 469 19.58 -23.68 14.90
N PRO A 470 19.03 -24.90 14.63
CA PRO A 470 18.41 -25.72 15.66
C PRO A 470 19.37 -26.03 16.81
N LYS A 471 18.88 -25.97 18.06
CA LYS A 471 19.65 -26.35 19.24
C LYS A 471 20.13 -27.80 19.13
N GLY A 472 21.42 -28.03 19.38
CA GLY A 472 22.04 -29.35 19.28
C GLY A 472 22.66 -29.67 17.90
N THR A 473 22.60 -28.73 16.94
CA THR A 473 23.37 -28.82 15.70
C THR A 473 24.87 -28.86 16.02
N LYS A 474 25.54 -29.94 15.63
CA LYS A 474 26.98 -30.16 15.88
C LYS A 474 27.88 -29.68 14.74
N GLN A 475 27.32 -29.52 13.55
CA GLN A 475 28.01 -29.09 12.35
C GLN A 475 27.05 -28.24 11.52
N ALA A 476 27.49 -27.06 11.10
CA ALA A 476 26.77 -26.23 10.14
C ALA A 476 27.68 -25.90 8.96
N LEU A 477 27.18 -26.11 7.74
CA LEU A 477 27.87 -25.70 6.52
C LEU A 477 27.40 -24.30 6.11
N LEU A 478 28.32 -23.35 6.11
CA LEU A 478 28.07 -22.02 5.57
C LEU A 478 28.51 -21.99 4.10
N TRP A 479 27.55 -21.81 3.21
CA TRP A 479 27.79 -21.68 1.77
C TRP A 479 27.81 -20.20 1.39
N GLU A 480 29.00 -19.67 1.09
CA GLU A 480 29.15 -18.38 0.42
C GLU A 480 29.41 -18.57 -1.08
N ALA A 481 29.12 -17.53 -1.87
CA ALA A 481 29.36 -17.54 -3.33
C ALA A 481 30.85 -17.58 -3.74
N PHE A 482 31.77 -17.64 -2.77
CA PHE A 482 33.20 -17.91 -2.96
C PHE A 482 33.58 -19.22 -2.24
N PRO A 483 34.51 -20.02 -2.79
CA PRO A 483 34.69 -21.43 -2.43
C PRO A 483 35.49 -21.60 -1.13
N ARG A 484 34.94 -21.17 -0.01
CA ARG A 484 35.45 -21.52 1.32
C ARG A 484 34.28 -21.99 2.17
N CYS A 485 34.08 -23.30 2.19
CA CYS A 485 33.20 -23.92 3.17
C CYS A 485 33.85 -23.75 4.55
N LEU A 486 33.24 -22.92 5.40
CA LEU A 486 33.50 -23.02 6.84
C LEU A 486 32.54 -24.07 7.41
N VAL A 487 33.10 -25.08 8.06
CA VAL A 487 32.36 -25.97 8.94
C VAL A 487 32.47 -25.36 10.34
N LEU A 488 31.35 -24.90 10.89
CA LEU A 488 31.23 -24.45 12.27
C LEU A 488 30.85 -25.60 13.19
#